data_AF-A0AAV1QH41-F1
#
_entry.id   AF-A0AAV1QH41-F1
#
_cell.length_a   1.000
_cell.length_b   1.000
_cell.length_c   1.000
_cell.angle_alpha   90.00
_cell.angle_beta   90.00
_cell.angle_gamma   90.00
#
_symmetry.space_group_name_H-M   'P 1'
#
loop_
_entity.id
_entity.type
_entity.pdbx_description
1 polymer ?
#
loop_
_entity_poly.entity_id
_entity_poly.type
_entity_poly.pdbx_seq_one_letter_code
_entity_poly.pdbx_strand_id
1 'polypeptide(L)'
;MVRPIGLVKSCHLVKPVSATLVTGRYLTQQEGLPRQLLPTLQQTCERYVTTLEAILEGDELKRAKQLVEDFQKPGGVGERLQGSLEKKASNTENW
;
A
#
# COMPACT_ATOMS: atom_id res chain seq x y z
N MET A 1 19.23 16.31 -66.39
CA MET A 1 18.31 15.19 -66.05
C MET A 1 18.47 14.87 -64.57
N VAL A 2 17.48 15.22 -63.75
CA VAL A 2 17.49 15.00 -62.29
C VAL A 2 16.92 13.60 -62.01
N ARG A 3 17.68 12.77 -61.28
CA ARG A 3 17.26 11.42 -60.88
C ARG A 3 16.25 11.50 -59.73
N PRO A 4 15.18 10.68 -59.71
CA PRO A 4 14.28 10.64 -58.57
C PRO A 4 14.93 9.93 -57.39
N ILE A 5 14.86 10.55 -56.21
CA ILE A 5 15.29 9.98 -54.93
C ILE A 5 14.29 8.88 -54.55
N GLY A 6 14.81 7.67 -54.34
CA GLY A 6 14.01 6.51 -53.99
C GLY A 6 13.29 6.67 -52.64
N LEU A 7 12.00 6.38 -52.63
CA LEU A 7 11.16 6.31 -51.43
C LEU A 7 11.64 5.14 -50.57
N VAL A 8 12.28 5.44 -49.43
CA VAL A 8 12.68 4.44 -48.44
C VAL A 8 11.42 3.88 -47.77
N LYS A 9 11.10 2.61 -48.04
CA LYS A 9 10.02 1.90 -47.34
C LYS A 9 10.51 1.54 -45.94
N SER A 10 9.92 2.19 -44.93
CA SER A 10 10.15 1.84 -43.53
C SER A 10 9.74 0.39 -43.27
N CYS A 11 10.67 -0.40 -42.71
CA CYS A 11 10.47 -1.81 -42.41
C CYS A 11 9.59 -1.96 -41.16
N HIS A 12 8.28 -1.96 -41.32
CA HIS A 12 7.33 -2.26 -40.23
C HIS A 12 7.25 -3.78 -39.98
N LEU A 13 8.27 -4.35 -39.33
CA LEU A 13 8.28 -5.77 -38.92
C LEU A 13 7.40 -6.07 -37.71
N VAL A 14 6.82 -5.05 -37.07
CA VAL A 14 5.84 -5.19 -36.00
C VAL A 14 4.67 -4.22 -36.22
N LYS A 15 3.45 -4.71 -36.05
CA LYS A 15 2.26 -3.86 -36.05
C LYS A 15 2.38 -2.89 -34.86
N PRO A 16 2.18 -1.57 -35.05
CA PRO A 16 2.13 -0.66 -33.92
C PRO A 16 0.97 -1.08 -33.02
N VAL A 17 1.28 -1.37 -31.75
CA VAL A 17 0.25 -1.58 -30.73
C VAL A 17 -0.41 -0.22 -30.51
N SER A 18 -1.72 -0.11 -30.73
CA SER A 18 -2.45 1.13 -30.47
C SER A 18 -2.17 1.63 -29.06
N ALA A 19 -1.88 2.92 -28.89
CA ALA A 19 -1.67 3.54 -27.59
C ALA A 19 -2.82 3.23 -26.59
N THR A 20 -4.05 3.07 -27.08
CA THR A 20 -5.22 2.64 -26.31
C THR A 20 -5.06 1.24 -25.70
N LEU A 21 -4.43 0.30 -26.41
CA LEU A 21 -4.12 -1.04 -25.89
C LEU A 21 -3.01 -1.01 -24.84
N VAL A 22 -2.11 -0.02 -24.91
CA VAL A 22 -1.06 0.19 -23.91
C VAL A 22 -1.66 0.74 -22.61
N THR A 23 -2.52 1.75 -22.67
CA THR A 23 -3.24 2.28 -21.49
C THR A 23 -4.09 1.21 -20.81
N GLY A 24 -4.82 0.38 -21.58
CA GLY A 24 -5.64 -0.70 -21.01
C GLY A 24 -4.84 -1.75 -20.23
N ARG A 25 -3.61 -2.06 -20.67
CA ARG A 25 -2.74 -3.04 -20.00
C ARG A 25 -2.30 -2.58 -18.60
N TYR A 26 -1.99 -1.29 -18.43
CA TYR A 26 -1.59 -0.75 -17.12
C TYR A 26 -2.73 -0.74 -16.12
N LEU A 27 -3.95 -0.40 -16.55
CA LEU A 27 -5.14 -0.44 -15.70
C LEU A 27 -5.45 -1.88 -15.26
N THR A 28 -5.42 -2.85 -16.18
CA THR A 28 -5.63 -4.26 -15.82
C THR A 28 -4.58 -4.80 -14.84
N GLN A 29 -3.36 -4.25 -14.86
CA GLN A 29 -2.31 -4.61 -13.92
C GLN A 29 -2.53 -3.99 -12.54
N GLN A 30 -3.15 -2.80 -12.47
CA GLN A 30 -3.53 -2.16 -11.21
C GLN A 30 -4.65 -2.91 -10.49
N GLU A 31 -5.70 -3.32 -11.24
CA GLU A 31 -6.81 -4.13 -10.70
C GLU A 31 -6.36 -5.49 -10.15
N GLY A 32 -5.21 -5.99 -10.61
CA GLY A 32 -4.62 -7.26 -10.15
C GLY A 32 -3.81 -7.17 -8.85
N LEU A 33 -3.60 -5.97 -8.29
CA LEU A 33 -2.82 -5.81 -7.07
C LEU A 33 -3.62 -6.25 -5.83
N PRO A 34 -2.96 -6.87 -4.83
CA PRO A 34 -3.62 -7.21 -3.59
C PRO A 34 -4.03 -5.92 -2.85
N ARG A 35 -5.20 -5.97 -2.21
CA ARG A 35 -5.61 -4.91 -1.29
C ARG A 35 -4.64 -4.83 -0.11
N GLN A 36 -4.43 -3.62 0.38
CA GLN A 36 -3.58 -3.38 1.54
C GLN A 36 -4.14 -4.09 2.77
N LEU A 37 -3.35 -4.99 3.34
CA LEU A 37 -3.72 -5.72 4.55
C LEU A 37 -3.65 -4.79 5.76
N LEU A 38 -4.64 -4.90 6.64
CA LEU A 38 -4.65 -4.23 7.93
C LEU A 38 -4.12 -5.19 9.00
N PRO A 39 -2.96 -4.91 9.64
CA PRO A 39 -2.47 -5.73 10.75
C PRO A 39 -3.43 -5.68 11.95
N THR A 40 -3.37 -6.70 12.80
CA THR A 40 -4.18 -6.67 14.03
C THR A 40 -3.66 -5.59 14.98
N LEU A 41 -4.56 -5.11 15.85
CA LEU A 41 -4.21 -4.14 16.89
C LEU A 41 -3.06 -4.66 17.76
N GLN A 42 -3.15 -5.92 18.21
CA GLN A 42 -2.14 -6.56 19.05
C GLN A 42 -0.76 -6.60 18.36
N GLN A 43 -0.69 -7.06 17.10
CA GLN A 43 0.56 -7.11 16.35
C GLN A 43 1.22 -5.73 16.24
N THR A 44 0.40 -4.71 16.02
CA THR A 44 0.87 -3.32 15.89
C THR A 44 1.39 -2.80 17.23
N CYS A 45 0.64 -3.03 18.31
CA CYS A 45 1.00 -2.62 19.66
C CYS A 45 2.28 -3.31 20.16
N GLU A 46 2.42 -4.62 19.94
CA GLU A 46 3.64 -5.37 20.29
C GLU A 46 4.86 -4.80 19.57
N ARG A 47 4.76 -4.60 18.26
CA ARG A 47 5.85 -4.03 17.45
C ARG A 47 6.22 -2.61 17.87
N TYR A 48 5.20 -1.82 18.23
CA TYR A 48 5.41 -0.46 18.75
C TYR A 48 6.21 -0.50 20.05
N VAL A 49 5.84 -1.35 21.00
CA VAL A 49 6.57 -1.52 22.27
C VAL A 49 8.01 -1.97 22.02
N THR A 50 8.26 -2.95 21.15
CA THR A 50 9.63 -3.37 20.80
C THR A 50 10.46 -2.23 20.21
N THR A 51 9.83 -1.35 19.42
CA THR A 51 10.52 -0.17 18.87
C THR A 51 10.86 0.83 19.98
N LEU A 52 9.95 1.04 20.94
CA LEU A 52 10.18 1.93 22.08
C LEU A 52 11.31 1.44 22.99
N GLU A 53 11.47 0.13 23.18
CA GLU A 53 12.55 -0.44 24.01
C GLU A 53 13.95 -0.06 23.53
N ALA A 54 14.12 0.25 22.24
CA ALA A 54 15.39 0.66 21.68
C ALA A 54 15.70 2.17 21.87
N ILE A 55 14.69 2.98 22.22
CA ILE A 55 14.81 4.44 22.26
C ILE A 55 14.41 5.06 23.61
N LEU A 56 13.68 4.33 24.46
CA LEU A 56 13.23 4.77 25.78
C LEU A 56 13.80 3.87 26.88
N GLU A 57 14.12 4.47 28.03
CA GLU A 57 14.63 3.74 29.20
C GLU A 57 13.82 4.07 30.46
N GLY A 58 13.95 3.22 31.48
CA GLY A 58 13.42 3.46 32.82
C GLY A 58 11.90 3.69 32.88
N ASP A 59 11.50 4.77 33.53
CA ASP A 59 10.10 5.06 33.82
C ASP A 59 9.28 5.44 32.59
N GLU A 60 9.90 6.03 31.56
CA GLU A 60 9.22 6.42 30.33
C GLU A 60 8.74 5.19 29.56
N LEU A 61 9.60 4.19 29.41
CA LEU A 61 9.26 2.92 28.80
C LEU A 61 8.15 2.20 29.58
N LYS A 62 8.22 2.22 30.92
CA LYS A 62 7.19 1.60 31.79
C LYS A 62 5.83 2.26 31.59
N ARG A 63 5.77 3.60 31.60
CA ARG A 63 4.53 4.35 31.35
C ARG A 63 3.99 4.07 29.95
N ALA A 64 4.84 4.03 28.93
CA ALA A 64 4.41 3.75 27.56
C ALA A 64 3.80 2.35 27.44
N LYS A 65 4.41 1.32 28.04
CA LYS A 65 3.87 -0.05 28.07
C LYS A 65 2.48 -0.11 28.73
N GLN A 66 2.30 0.58 29.85
CA GLN A 66 1.00 0.65 30.54
C GLN A 66 -0.08 1.32 29.66
N LEU A 67 0.26 2.42 28.99
CA LEU A 67 -0.67 3.10 28.08
C LEU A 67 -1.05 2.22 26.87
N VAL A 68 -0.10 1.48 26.32
CA VAL A 68 -0.36 0.53 25.22
C VAL A 68 -1.27 -0.60 25.69
N GLU A 69 -1.04 -1.13 26.88
CA GLU A 69 -1.91 -2.16 27.47
C GLU A 69 -3.34 -1.64 27.66
N ASP A 70 -3.50 -0.44 28.23
CA ASP A 70 -4.80 0.20 28.40
C ASP A 70 -5.50 0.47 27.06
N PHE A 71 -4.73 0.87 26.04
CA PHE A 71 -5.25 1.14 24.69
C PHE A 71 -5.83 -0.11 24.03
N GLN A 72 -5.15 -1.26 24.15
CA GLN A 72 -5.51 -2.50 23.45
C GLN A 72 -6.46 -3.42 24.24
N LYS A 73 -6.87 -3.04 25.45
CA LYS A 73 -7.80 -3.84 26.27
C LYS A 73 -9.13 -4.08 25.54
N PRO A 74 -9.79 -5.24 25.77
CA PRO A 74 -11.15 -5.46 25.29
C PRO A 74 -12.11 -4.37 25.77
N GLY A 75 -12.95 -3.87 24.87
CA GLY A 75 -13.82 -2.71 25.05
C GLY A 75 -13.11 -1.35 25.06
N GLY A 76 -11.78 -1.34 24.95
CA GLY A 76 -10.92 -0.17 25.01
C GLY A 76 -10.98 0.71 23.76
N VAL A 77 -10.23 1.82 23.78
CA VAL A 77 -10.23 2.79 22.68
C VAL A 77 -9.61 2.19 21.42
N GLY A 78 -8.52 1.44 21.56
CA GLY A 78 -7.81 0.84 20.43
C GLY A 78 -8.68 -0.15 19.65
N GLU A 79 -9.46 -0.99 20.33
CA GLU A 79 -10.36 -1.94 19.67
C GLU A 79 -11.45 -1.22 18.85
N ARG A 80 -12.05 -0.15 19.40
CA ARG A 80 -13.07 0.64 18.69
C ARG A 80 -12.50 1.34 17.46
N LEU A 81 -11.28 1.87 17.58
CA LEU A 81 -10.58 2.50 16.47
C LEU A 81 -10.19 1.48 15.40
N GLN A 82 -9.68 0.32 15.80
CA GLN A 82 -9.35 -0.78 14.91
C GLN A 82 -10.59 -1.23 14.12
N GLY A 83 -11.74 -1.42 14.77
CA GLY A 83 -12.98 -1.77 14.08
C GLY A 83 -13.44 -0.69 13.08
N SER A 84 -13.22 0.58 13.40
CA SER A 84 -13.48 1.69 12.45
C SER A 84 -12.52 1.66 11.26
N LEU A 85 -11.27 1.29 11.50
CA LEU A 85 -10.23 1.16 10.47
C LEU A 85 -10.48 -0.05 9.56
N GLU A 86 -10.92 -1.18 10.11
CA GLU A 86 -11.38 -2.36 9.35
C GLU A 86 -12.59 -2.03 8.48
N LYS A 87 -13.54 -1.27 9.01
CA LYS A 87 -14.65 -0.75 8.23
C LYS A 87 -14.15 0.17 7.11
N LYS A 88 -13.16 1.03 7.33
CA LYS A 88 -12.57 1.84 6.26
C LYS A 88 -11.86 0.96 5.21
N ALA A 89 -11.07 -0.03 5.64
CA ALA A 89 -10.35 -0.98 4.80
C ALA A 89 -11.25 -1.77 3.85
N SER A 90 -12.47 -2.10 4.30
CA SER A 90 -13.46 -2.77 3.44
C SER A 90 -14.14 -1.85 2.42
N ASN A 91 -14.13 -0.53 2.63
CA ASN A 91 -14.88 0.44 1.82
C ASN A 91 -13.99 1.33 0.95
N THR A 92 -12.66 1.15 0.97
CA THR A 92 -11.71 1.94 0.18
C THR A 92 -10.72 1.01 -0.52
N GLU A 93 -10.27 1.39 -1.72
CA GLU A 93 -9.26 0.62 -2.47
C GLU A 93 -7.95 0.48 -1.69
N ASN A 94 -7.54 1.57 -1.03
CA ASN A 94 -6.43 1.65 -0.09
C ASN A 94 -6.83 2.57 1.08
N TRP A 95 -6.73 2.08 2.31
CA TRP A 95 -7.31 2.70 3.52
C TRP A 95 -6.32 3.54 4.31
#